data_AF-A0A7W0N429-F1
#
_entry.id   AF-A0A7W0N429-F1
#
_cell.length_a   1.000
_cell.length_b   1.000
_cell.length_c   1.000
_cell.angle_alpha   90.00
_cell.angle_beta   90.00
_cell.angle_gamma   90.00
#
_symmetry.space_group_name_H-M   'P 1'
#
loop_
_entity.id
_entity.type
_entity.pdbx_description
1 polymer ?
#
loop_
_entity_poly.entity_id
_entity_poly.type
_entity_poly.pdbx_seq_one_letter_code
_entity_poly.pdbx_strand_id
1 'polypeptide(L)'
;MPRQQNGTTGAAGSPPPPATKPVPRELRRERKSLLLVREERLRDLGGLALEMYKRDRFNAGLVVERCAELVAIEARVHEIDAVLDGSSRLRRRSVTCVCGAPFLLGARFCATCGRPIAEASVGNPGAASLP
;
A
#
# COMPACT_ATOMS: atom_id res chain seq x y z
N MET A 1 10.80 58.63 21.23
CA MET A 1 9.41 58.29 21.59
C MET A 1 8.48 58.98 20.61
N PRO A 2 7.41 58.37 20.08
CA PRO A 2 7.11 56.99 19.67
C PRO A 2 7.02 56.95 18.10
N ARG A 3 6.58 55.96 17.32
CA ARG A 3 5.73 54.79 17.53
C ARG A 3 5.99 53.79 16.38
N GLN A 4 6.21 52.54 16.75
CA GLN A 4 6.11 51.33 15.90
C GLN A 4 4.80 51.30 15.10
N GLN A 5 4.70 50.52 14.00
CA GLN A 5 3.80 49.35 13.84
C GLN A 5 4.24 48.41 12.68
N ASN A 6 4.38 47.13 13.02
CA ASN A 6 4.53 45.96 12.15
C ASN A 6 3.26 45.65 11.33
N GLY A 7 3.44 44.96 10.20
CA GLY A 7 2.34 44.42 9.39
C GLY A 7 2.73 43.19 8.57
N THR A 8 3.52 42.27 9.11
CA THR A 8 3.69 40.93 8.55
C THR A 8 2.49 40.07 8.94
N THR A 9 1.46 40.07 8.09
CA THR A 9 0.40 39.06 8.22
C THR A 9 0.94 37.75 7.66
N GLY A 10 1.37 36.88 8.57
CA GLY A 10 1.68 35.50 8.27
C GLY A 10 0.47 34.83 7.64
N ALA A 11 0.65 34.38 6.40
CA ALA A 11 -0.22 33.38 5.81
C ALA A 11 -0.05 32.10 6.63
N ALA A 12 -0.97 31.88 7.57
CA ALA A 12 -1.10 30.63 8.28
C ALA A 12 -1.41 29.54 7.25
N GLY A 13 -0.38 28.79 6.88
CA GLY A 13 -0.53 27.58 6.10
C GLY A 13 -1.32 26.57 6.92
N SER A 14 -2.58 26.33 6.52
CA SER A 14 -3.30 25.15 6.99
C SER A 14 -2.49 23.90 6.62
N PRO A 15 -2.31 22.94 7.54
CA PRO A 15 -1.66 21.69 7.21
C PRO A 15 -2.48 20.95 6.14
N PRO A 16 -1.82 20.30 5.15
CA PRO A 16 -2.52 19.52 4.14
C PRO A 16 -3.38 18.45 4.82
N PRO A 17 -4.60 18.18 4.32
CA PRO A 17 -5.46 17.15 4.88
C PRO A 17 -4.70 15.81 4.89
N PRO A 18 -4.85 14.99 5.95
CA PRO A 18 -4.17 13.71 6.03
C PRO A 18 -4.56 12.87 4.82
N ALA A 19 -3.57 12.51 3.99
CA ALA A 19 -3.78 11.66 2.84
C ALA A 19 -4.42 10.35 3.30
N THR A 20 -5.69 10.16 2.94
CA THR A 20 -6.45 8.95 3.27
C THR A 20 -5.73 7.76 2.64
N LYS A 21 -5.23 6.83 3.45
CA LYS A 21 -4.53 5.65 2.92
C LYS A 21 -5.48 4.92 1.96
N PRO A 22 -5.06 4.64 0.72
CA PRO A 22 -5.92 4.03 -0.29
C PRO A 22 -6.46 2.70 0.21
N VAL A 23 -7.75 2.43 -0.04
CA VAL A 23 -8.36 1.21 0.49
C VAL A 23 -7.80 -0.02 -0.26
N PRO A 24 -7.62 -1.18 0.39
CA PRO A 24 -7.01 -2.36 -0.25
C PRO A 24 -7.67 -2.81 -1.55
N ARG A 25 -8.97 -2.51 -1.74
CA ARG A 25 -9.70 -2.79 -2.99
C ARG A 25 -9.25 -1.91 -4.15
N GLU A 26 -9.00 -0.62 -3.90
CA GLU A 26 -8.50 0.31 -4.92
C GLU A 26 -7.10 -0.08 -5.36
N LEU A 27 -6.23 -0.41 -4.42
CA LEU A 27 -4.88 -0.90 -4.70
C LEU A 27 -4.89 -2.16 -5.60
N ARG A 28 -5.79 -3.12 -5.33
CA ARG A 28 -5.93 -4.31 -6.21
C ARG A 28 -6.40 -3.95 -7.62
N ARG A 29 -7.30 -2.97 -7.74
CA ARG A 29 -7.78 -2.48 -9.04
C ARG A 29 -6.66 -1.78 -9.80
N GLU A 30 -5.93 -0.88 -9.13
CA GLU A 30 -4.78 -0.17 -9.67
C GLU A 30 -3.70 -1.14 -10.16
N ARG A 31 -3.34 -2.15 -9.34
CA ARG A 31 -2.41 -3.21 -9.73
C ARG A 31 -2.85 -3.91 -11.02
N LYS A 32 -4.13 -4.29 -11.12
CA LYS A 32 -4.65 -4.96 -12.32
C LYS A 32 -4.55 -4.06 -13.55
N SER A 33 -4.90 -2.78 -13.43
CA SER A 33 -4.74 -1.84 -14.55
C SER A 33 -3.28 -1.65 -14.95
N LEU A 34 -2.36 -1.56 -13.99
CA LEU A 34 -0.94 -1.40 -14.28
C LEU A 34 -0.36 -2.62 -15.00
N LEU A 35 -0.78 -3.84 -14.65
CA LEU A 35 -0.35 -5.05 -15.36
C LEU A 35 -0.82 -5.08 -16.81
N LEU A 36 -2.04 -4.60 -17.10
CA LEU A 36 -2.54 -4.47 -18.47
C LEU A 36 -1.74 -3.45 -19.27
N VAL A 37 -1.48 -2.29 -18.69
CA VAL A 37 -0.65 -1.24 -19.32
C VAL A 37 0.77 -1.76 -19.55
N ARG A 38 1.36 -2.48 -18.59
CA ARG A 38 2.69 -3.09 -18.75
C ARG A 38 2.74 -4.02 -19.96
N GLU A 39 1.73 -4.88 -20.11
CA GLU A 39 1.68 -5.83 -21.22
C GLU A 39 1.55 -5.11 -22.58
N GLU A 40 0.69 -4.08 -22.65
CA GLU A 40 0.56 -3.22 -23.83
C GLU A 40 1.89 -2.54 -24.18
N ARG A 41 2.56 -1.91 -23.20
CA ARG A 41 3.84 -1.23 -23.42
C ARG A 41 4.97 -2.17 -23.81
N LEU A 42 4.98 -3.40 -23.28
CA LEU A 42 5.92 -4.43 -23.72
C LEU A 42 5.69 -4.84 -25.18
N ARG A 43 4.43 -5.00 -25.59
CA ARG A 43 4.07 -5.27 -26.99
C ARG A 43 4.50 -4.12 -27.90
N ASP A 44 4.25 -2.88 -27.50
CA ASP A 44 4.66 -1.68 -28.25
C ASP A 44 6.18 -1.57 -28.38
N LEU A 45 6.92 -1.83 -27.29
CA LEU A 45 8.39 -1.82 -27.30
C LEU A 45 8.95 -2.87 -28.26
N GLY A 46 8.36 -4.06 -28.30
CA GLY A 46 8.73 -5.10 -29.26
C GLY A 46 8.47 -4.67 -30.72
N GLY A 47 7.32 -4.06 -30.97
CA GLY A 47 6.98 -3.50 -32.29
C GLY A 47 7.95 -2.38 -32.71
N LEU A 48 8.29 -1.49 -31.79
CA LEU A 48 9.26 -0.43 -32.00
C LEU A 48 10.64 -1.00 -32.36
N ALA A 49 11.13 -1.97 -31.60
CA ALA A 49 12.41 -2.62 -31.85
C ALA A 49 12.44 -3.31 -33.22
N LEU A 50 11.35 -3.98 -33.60
CA LEU A 50 11.22 -4.62 -34.91
C LEU A 50 11.25 -3.57 -36.05
N GLU A 51 10.54 -2.45 -35.91
CA GLU A 51 10.55 -1.38 -36.90
C GLU A 51 11.91 -0.69 -37.02
N MET A 52 12.62 -0.51 -35.90
CA MET A 52 13.99 0.03 -35.89
C MET A 52 14.98 -0.90 -36.60
N TYR A 53 14.86 -2.21 -36.37
CA TYR A 53 15.65 -3.22 -37.06
C TYR A 53 15.37 -3.24 -38.57
N LYS A 54 14.10 -3.27 -38.99
CA LYS A 54 13.70 -3.28 -40.40
C LYS A 54 14.20 -2.07 -41.19
N ARG A 55 14.39 -0.92 -40.52
CA ARG A 55 14.84 0.33 -41.13
C ARG A 55 16.33 0.60 -40.95
N ASP A 56 17.06 -0.31 -40.30
CA ASP A 56 18.48 -0.19 -39.94
C ASP A 56 18.83 1.12 -39.21
N ARG A 57 17.91 1.58 -38.36
CA ARG A 57 17.99 2.86 -37.66
C ARG A 57 17.80 2.64 -36.17
N PHE A 58 18.88 2.22 -35.51
CA PHE A 58 18.86 2.01 -34.07
C PHE A 58 19.04 3.33 -33.30
N ASN A 59 18.12 3.58 -32.36
CA ASN A 59 18.11 4.72 -31.46
C ASN A 59 18.02 4.18 -30.03
N ALA A 60 19.19 4.02 -29.40
CA ALA A 60 19.29 3.53 -28.03
C ALA A 60 18.58 4.44 -27.03
N GLY A 61 18.59 5.76 -27.24
CA GLY A 61 17.97 6.74 -26.34
C GLY A 61 16.46 6.52 -26.21
N LEU A 62 15.78 6.33 -27.34
CA LEU A 62 14.34 6.05 -27.34
C LEU A 62 14.02 4.71 -26.65
N VAL A 63 14.84 3.68 -26.85
CA VAL A 63 14.66 2.38 -26.18
C VAL A 63 14.81 2.53 -24.67
N VAL A 64 15.84 3.25 -24.21
CA VAL A 64 16.07 3.52 -22.78
C VAL A 64 14.90 4.26 -22.16
N GLU A 65 14.37 5.29 -22.84
CA GLU A 65 13.19 6.04 -22.39
C GLU A 65 11.97 5.11 -22.19
N ARG A 66 11.65 4.27 -23.18
CA ARG A 66 10.52 3.34 -23.10
C ARG A 66 10.71 2.26 -22.06
N CYS A 67 11.94 1.76 -21.89
CA CYS A 67 12.27 0.85 -20.81
C CYS A 67 12.10 1.52 -19.44
N ALA A 68 12.48 2.79 -19.28
CA ALA A 68 12.31 3.52 -18.04
C ALA A 68 10.82 3.67 -17.66
N GLU A 69 9.94 3.93 -18.63
CA GLU A 69 8.48 3.93 -18.42
C GLU A 69 7.97 2.57 -17.91
N LEU A 70 8.43 1.47 -18.51
CA LEU A 70 8.08 0.11 -18.08
C LEU A 70 8.58 -0.18 -16.66
N VAL A 71 9.84 0.17 -16.35
CA VAL A 71 10.43 -0.02 -15.03
C VAL A 71 9.65 0.77 -13.97
N ALA A 72 9.18 1.98 -14.29
CA ALA A 72 8.34 2.76 -13.37
C ALA A 72 7.01 2.07 -13.09
N ILE A 73 6.37 1.47 -14.10
CA ILE A 73 5.13 0.69 -13.92
C ILE A 73 5.40 -0.55 -13.05
N GLU A 74 6.47 -1.27 -13.31
CA GLU A 74 6.87 -2.44 -12.52
C GLU A 74 7.16 -2.08 -11.06
N ALA A 75 7.89 -1.00 -10.82
CA ALA A 75 8.15 -0.48 -9.49
C ALA A 75 6.85 -0.18 -8.75
N ARG A 76 5.89 0.48 -9.42
CA ARG A 76 4.59 0.78 -8.82
C ARG A 76 3.78 -0.47 -8.48
N VAL A 77 3.80 -1.49 -9.35
CA VAL A 77 3.17 -2.79 -9.05
C VAL A 77 3.81 -3.44 -7.83
N HIS A 78 5.13 -3.42 -7.73
CA HIS A 78 5.87 -3.95 -6.59
C HIS A 78 5.55 -3.23 -5.28
N GLU A 79 5.42 -1.89 -5.30
CA GLU A 79 4.98 -1.11 -4.13
C GLU A 79 3.60 -1.55 -3.64
N ILE A 80 2.64 -1.70 -4.57
CA ILE A 80 1.28 -2.12 -4.24
C ILE A 80 1.28 -3.53 -3.63
N ASP A 81 2.05 -4.46 -4.20
CA ASP A 81 2.17 -5.82 -3.69
C ASP A 81 2.75 -5.85 -2.28
N ALA A 82 3.79 -5.06 -2.01
CA ALA A 82 4.36 -4.93 -0.68
C ALA A 82 3.34 -4.42 0.36
N VAL A 83 2.52 -3.41 -0.01
CA VAL A 83 1.46 -2.86 0.85
C VAL A 83 0.35 -3.88 1.11
N LEU A 84 -0.09 -4.59 0.07
CA LEU A 84 -1.15 -5.60 0.18
C LEU A 84 -0.68 -6.80 1.03
N ASP A 85 0.55 -7.25 0.86
CA ASP A 85 1.14 -8.33 1.64
C ASP A 85 1.38 -7.93 3.10
N GLY A 86 1.83 -6.69 3.35
CA GLY A 86 1.94 -6.14 4.70
C GLY A 86 0.58 -6.10 5.42
N SER A 87 -0.44 -5.58 4.74
CA SER A 87 -1.81 -5.50 5.26
C SER A 87 -2.41 -6.89 5.54
N SER A 88 -2.17 -7.84 4.64
CA SER A 88 -2.63 -9.23 4.77
C SER A 88 -1.94 -9.95 5.94
N ARG A 89 -0.62 -9.76 6.11
CA ARG A 89 0.12 -10.29 7.26
C ARG A 89 -0.39 -9.72 8.59
N LEU A 90 -0.68 -8.42 8.65
CA LEU A 90 -1.23 -7.80 9.86
C LEU A 90 -2.62 -8.36 10.21
N ARG A 91 -3.50 -8.53 9.21
CA ARG A 91 -4.82 -9.16 9.37
C ARG A 91 -4.72 -10.61 9.86
N ARG A 92 -3.80 -11.41 9.33
CA ARG A 92 -3.59 -12.81 9.79
C ARG A 92 -3.09 -12.90 11.22
N ARG A 93 -2.39 -11.86 11.70
CA ARG A 93 -1.92 -11.77 13.09
C ARG A 93 -2.93 -11.10 14.02
N SER A 94 -4.07 -10.62 13.53
CA SER A 94 -5.12 -10.07 14.39
C SER A 94 -6.12 -11.16 14.78
N VAL A 95 -6.33 -11.34 16.07
CA VAL A 95 -7.41 -12.16 16.64
C VAL A 95 -8.44 -11.23 17.27
N THR A 96 -9.71 -11.64 17.28
CA THR A 96 -10.79 -10.88 17.88
C THR A 96 -11.00 -11.31 19.33
N CYS A 97 -11.08 -10.35 20.24
CA CYS A 97 -11.53 -10.59 21.60
C CYS A 97 -13.01 -10.98 21.60
N VAL A 98 -13.47 -11.63 22.67
CA VAL A 98 -14.90 -11.91 22.91
C VAL A 98 -15.75 -10.63 22.90
N CYS A 99 -15.17 -9.48 23.25
CA CYS A 99 -15.85 -8.19 23.14
C CYS A 99 -15.91 -7.62 21.71
N GLY A 100 -15.40 -8.33 20.71
CA GLY A 100 -15.36 -7.92 19.30
C GLY A 100 -14.16 -7.06 18.90
N ALA A 101 -13.31 -6.63 19.84
CA ALA A 101 -12.15 -5.80 19.54
C ALA A 101 -11.00 -6.62 18.94
N PRO A 102 -10.36 -6.17 17.84
CA PRO A 102 -9.19 -6.83 17.29
C PRO A 102 -7.94 -6.57 18.16
N PHE A 103 -7.15 -7.60 18.40
CA PHE A 103 -5.86 -7.52 19.09
C PHE A 103 -4.79 -8.30 18.32
N LEU A 104 -3.52 -7.96 18.53
CA LEU A 104 -2.39 -8.63 17.88
C LEU A 104 -2.06 -9.96 18.58
N LEU A 105 -1.71 -10.99 17.81
CA LEU A 105 -1.17 -12.26 18.32
C LEU A 105 -0.02 -12.00 19.30
N GLY A 106 -0.18 -12.45 20.54
CA GLY A 106 0.76 -12.20 21.65
C GLY A 106 0.38 -11.04 22.59
N ALA A 107 -0.73 -10.34 22.34
CA ALA A 107 -1.27 -9.39 23.31
C ALA A 107 -1.81 -10.14 24.55
N ARG A 108 -1.34 -9.75 25.74
CA ARG A 108 -1.78 -10.35 27.02
C ARG A 108 -3.14 -9.82 27.49
N PHE A 109 -3.51 -8.61 27.07
CA PHE A 109 -4.75 -7.93 27.45
C PHE A 109 -5.41 -7.25 26.25
N CYS A 110 -6.73 -7.18 26.23
CA CYS A 110 -7.49 -6.44 25.23
C CYS A 110 -7.39 -4.92 25.46
N ALA A 111 -6.99 -4.16 24.43
CA ALA A 111 -6.88 -2.70 24.49
C ALA A 111 -8.23 -1.97 24.65
N THR A 112 -9.36 -2.65 24.41
CA THR A 112 -10.70 -2.06 24.50
C THR A 112 -11.41 -2.40 25.80
N CYS A 113 -11.38 -3.67 26.24
CA CYS A 113 -12.13 -4.12 27.41
C CYS A 113 -11.25 -4.50 28.62
N GLY A 114 -9.93 -4.44 28.49
CA GLY A 114 -8.97 -4.77 29.55
C GLY A 114 -8.89 -6.26 29.92
N ARG A 115 -9.71 -7.12 29.31
CA ARG A 115 -9.74 -8.55 29.66
C ARG A 115 -8.41 -9.23 29.30
N PRO A 116 -7.89 -10.11 30.17
CA PRO A 116 -6.74 -10.94 29.83
C PRO A 116 -7.12 -11.89 28.70
N ILE A 117 -6.27 -11.97 27.69
CA ILE A 117 -6.41 -12.92 26.59
C ILE A 117 -5.67 -14.17 27.04
N ALA A 118 -6.40 -15.20 27.46
CA ALA A 118 -5.80 -16.49 27.73
C ALA A 118 -5.10 -16.99 26.45
N GLU A 119 -3.85 -17.43 26.57
CA GLU A 119 -3.06 -18.02 25.50
C GLU A 119 -3.64 -19.39 25.08
N ALA A 120 -4.89 -19.43 24.60
CA ALA A 120 -5.52 -20.67 24.18
C ALA A 120 -6.73 -20.41 23.27
N SER A 121 -6.49 -20.41 21.96
CA SER A 121 -7.45 -21.03 21.04
C SER A 121 -6.75 -21.48 19.75
N VAL A 122 -5.75 -22.35 19.86
CA VAL A 122 -5.75 -23.54 19.01
C VAL A 122 -6.83 -24.42 19.64
N GLY A 123 -7.91 -24.67 18.91
CA GLY A 123 -9.18 -25.11 19.45
C GLY A 123 -9.11 -26.41 20.26
N ASN A 124 -9.92 -26.45 21.32
CA ASN A 124 -10.56 -27.69 21.75
C ASN A 124 -11.98 -27.35 22.27
N PRO A 125 -13.07 -27.85 21.65
CA PRO A 125 -14.39 -27.76 22.23
C PRO A 125 -14.53 -28.87 23.28
N GLY A 126 -14.21 -28.58 24.54
CA GLY A 126 -14.33 -29.60 25.59
C GLY A 126 -13.85 -29.14 26.95
N ALA A 127 -14.64 -28.30 27.62
CA ALA A 127 -14.61 -28.19 29.08
C ALA A 127 -16.00 -27.75 29.56
N ALA A 128 -16.85 -28.75 29.72
CA ALA A 128 -18.03 -28.66 30.57
C ALA A 128 -17.61 -28.59 32.05
N SER A 129 -18.54 -28.09 32.88
CA SER A 129 -18.71 -28.32 34.33
C SER A 129 -18.09 -27.29 35.29
N LEU A 130 -18.95 -26.36 35.75
CA LEU A 130 -19.49 -26.16 37.13
C LEU A 130 -18.62 -26.62 38.33
N PRO A 131 -18.68 -25.94 39.49
CA PRO A 131 -19.90 -25.82 40.32
C PRO A 131 -20.58 -24.45 40.35
#